data_AF-A0A2K5Y180-F1
#
_entry.id   AF-A0A2K5Y180-F1
#
_cell.length_a   1.000
_cell.length_b   1.000
_cell.length_c   1.000
_cell.angle_alpha   90.00
_cell.angle_beta   90.00
_cell.angle_gamma   90.00
#
_symmetry.space_group_name_H-M   'P 1'
#
loop_
_entity.id
_entity.type
_entity.pdbx_description
1 polymer ?
#
loop_
_entity_poly.entity_id
_entity_poly.type
_entity_poly.pdbx_seq_one_letter_code
_entity_poly.pdbx_strand_id
1 'polypeptide(L)'
;MSGEATVLAYHAPEEQEGLLIVKVEEENYVLGQDFGLEGNPWSQEVFRQKFRQFSYSDSTGPREALSRLRELCCQWLRPEVHSKEQILELLVLEQFLAILPEELQAWVREHRPENGEEAVIMLEELEKELEEPRQQEFSACVCSE
;
A
#
# COMPACT_ATOMS: atom_id res chain seq x y z
N MET A 1 -30.85 -46.77 -44.42
CA MET A 1 -29.44 -46.47 -44.71
C MET A 1 -29.39 -44.98 -45.00
N SER A 2 -28.60 -44.11 -44.40
CA SER A 2 -27.52 -44.23 -43.42
C SER A 2 -27.10 -42.80 -43.09
N GLY A 3 -26.86 -42.48 -41.80
CA GLY A 3 -26.06 -41.33 -41.33
C GLY A 3 -26.66 -39.94 -41.58
N GLU A 4 -26.50 -38.94 -40.74
CA GLU A 4 -25.63 -38.77 -39.57
C GLU A 4 -26.18 -37.56 -38.80
N ALA A 5 -26.28 -37.68 -37.46
CA ALA A 5 -26.62 -36.55 -36.61
C ALA A 5 -25.38 -35.68 -36.43
N THR A 6 -25.41 -34.45 -36.94
CA THR A 6 -24.32 -33.49 -36.73
C THR A 6 -24.41 -32.97 -35.29
N VAL A 7 -23.69 -33.62 -34.38
CA VAL A 7 -23.35 -33.08 -33.07
C VAL A 7 -22.37 -31.94 -33.31
N LEU A 8 -22.80 -30.70 -33.12
CA LEU A 8 -21.88 -29.57 -33.02
C LEU A 8 -21.14 -29.69 -31.69
N ALA A 9 -20.02 -30.41 -31.72
CA ALA A 9 -19.05 -30.42 -30.64
C ALA A 9 -18.45 -29.01 -30.54
N TYR A 10 -18.79 -28.32 -29.46
CA TYR A 10 -18.05 -27.15 -29.01
C TYR A 10 -16.64 -27.62 -28.65
N HIS A 11 -15.70 -27.43 -29.57
CA HIS A 11 -14.28 -27.53 -29.24
C HIS A 11 -13.92 -26.28 -28.43
N ALA A 12 -13.90 -26.43 -27.11
CA ALA A 12 -13.13 -25.56 -26.23
C ALA A 12 -11.64 -25.77 -26.57
N PRO A 13 -10.85 -24.73 -26.85
CA PRO A 13 -9.41 -24.88 -26.93
C PRO A 13 -8.90 -25.20 -25.54
N GLU A 14 -8.30 -26.38 -25.42
CA GLU A 14 -7.66 -26.88 -24.23
C GLU A 14 -6.52 -25.95 -23.80
N GLU A 15 -6.45 -25.84 -22.48
CA GLU A 15 -5.42 -25.26 -21.64
C GLU A 15 -4.02 -25.47 -22.21
N GLN A 16 -3.39 -24.38 -22.66
CA GLN A 16 -1.93 -24.24 -22.71
C GLN A 16 -1.53 -22.79 -23.05
N GLU A 17 -1.91 -21.86 -22.18
CA GLU A 17 -1.05 -20.71 -21.94
C GLU A 17 -0.52 -20.87 -20.53
N GLY A 18 0.49 -21.75 -20.41
CA GLY A 18 1.40 -21.69 -19.29
C GLY A 18 1.94 -20.28 -19.27
N LEU A 19 1.39 -19.47 -18.37
CA LEU A 19 1.89 -18.15 -18.02
C LEU A 19 3.39 -18.33 -17.88
N LEU A 20 4.14 -17.79 -18.84
CA LEU A 20 5.58 -17.86 -18.81
C LEU A 20 5.96 -17.04 -17.58
N ILE A 21 6.11 -17.71 -16.44
CA ILE A 21 6.76 -17.13 -15.28
C ILE A 21 8.18 -16.92 -15.78
N VAL A 22 8.38 -15.74 -16.37
CA VAL A 22 9.70 -15.19 -16.58
C VAL A 22 10.30 -15.23 -15.19
N LYS A 23 11.15 -16.23 -14.95
CA LYS A 23 12.08 -16.18 -13.85
C LYS A 23 12.83 -14.89 -14.08
N VAL A 24 12.48 -13.86 -13.32
CA VAL A 24 13.30 -12.68 -13.20
C VAL A 24 14.62 -13.23 -12.73
N GLU A 25 15.59 -13.29 -13.63
CA GLU A 25 16.98 -13.43 -13.23
C GLU A 25 17.19 -12.30 -12.23
N GLU A 26 17.56 -12.65 -11.00
CA GLU A 26 18.12 -11.73 -10.02
C GLU A 26 19.34 -11.11 -10.68
N GLU A 27 19.08 -10.04 -11.45
CA GLU A 27 20.09 -9.13 -11.92
C GLU A 27 20.68 -8.53 -10.65
N ASN A 28 21.87 -9.03 -10.31
CA ASN A 28 22.68 -8.71 -9.15
C ASN A 28 22.77 -7.17 -9.02
N TYR A 29 21.82 -6.58 -8.32
CA TYR A 29 21.86 -5.18 -7.93
C TYR A 29 22.96 -5.12 -6.88
N VAL A 30 24.17 -4.77 -7.32
CA VAL A 30 25.19 -4.29 -6.41
C VAL A 30 24.64 -2.99 -5.84
N LEU A 31 23.92 -3.13 -4.73
CA LEU A 31 23.32 -2.03 -4.01
C LEU A 31 24.46 -1.26 -3.38
N GLY A 32 24.95 -0.29 -4.15
CA GLY A 32 26.02 0.59 -3.76
C GLY A 32 25.52 1.47 -2.61
N GLN A 33 26.13 1.23 -1.46
CA GLN A 33 26.24 2.13 -0.32
C GLN A 33 24.98 2.31 0.55
N ASP A 34 25.10 1.69 1.74
CA ASP A 34 24.51 2.08 3.02
C ASP A 34 23.03 1.75 3.28
N PHE A 35 22.76 0.46 3.49
CA PHE A 35 21.57 -0.05 4.21
C PHE A 35 21.61 0.24 5.72
N GLY A 36 22.40 1.22 6.17
CA GLY A 36 22.60 1.54 7.58
C GLY A 36 21.45 2.30 8.24
N LEU A 37 20.38 2.66 7.52
CA LEU A 37 19.20 3.26 8.13
C LEU A 37 18.23 2.16 8.57
N GLU A 38 18.55 1.59 9.74
CA GLU A 38 17.64 0.80 10.58
C GLU A 38 16.22 1.33 10.47
N GLY A 39 15.32 0.49 9.95
CA GLY A 39 13.91 0.34 10.35
C GLY A 39 13.08 1.58 10.69
N ASN A 40 13.44 2.76 10.23
CA ASN A 40 12.82 3.99 10.67
C ASN A 40 11.57 4.27 9.80
N PRO A 41 10.35 4.31 10.37
CA PRO A 41 9.14 4.66 9.62
C PRO A 41 9.25 6.02 8.91
N TRP A 42 10.07 6.92 9.46
CA TRP A 42 10.38 8.22 8.88
C TRP A 42 11.15 8.12 7.55
N SER A 43 11.95 7.07 7.33
CA SER A 43 12.66 6.89 6.06
C SER A 43 11.72 6.30 4.99
N GLN A 44 10.84 5.38 5.38
CA GLN A 44 9.94 4.68 4.46
C GLN A 44 8.94 5.62 3.76
N GLU A 45 8.24 6.47 4.52
CA GLU A 45 7.29 7.44 3.96
C GLU A 45 7.99 8.46 3.04
N VAL A 46 9.22 8.86 3.38
CA VAL A 46 10.01 9.77 2.53
C VAL A 46 10.35 9.12 1.19
N PHE A 47 10.72 7.83 1.17
CA PHE A 47 11.00 7.13 -0.08
C PHE A 47 9.74 6.90 -0.91
N ARG A 48 8.61 6.61 -0.28
CA ARG A 48 7.31 6.56 -0.95
C ARG A 48 7.00 7.87 -1.67
N GLN A 49 7.13 8.99 -0.95
CA GLN A 49 6.87 10.30 -1.53
C GLN A 49 7.80 10.60 -2.70
N LYS A 50 9.11 10.33 -2.56
CA LYS A 50 10.07 10.48 -3.66
C LYS A 50 9.72 9.61 -4.86
N PHE A 51 9.30 8.37 -4.64
CA PHE A 51 8.87 7.46 -5.72
C PHE A 51 7.67 8.02 -6.48
N ARG A 52 6.65 8.51 -5.77
CA ARG A 52 5.41 9.05 -6.38
C ARG A 52 5.59 10.43 -7.01
N GLN A 53 6.48 11.27 -6.47
CA GLN A 53 6.74 12.62 -6.95
C GLN A 53 7.81 12.67 -8.05
N PHE A 54 8.53 11.57 -8.28
CA PHE A 54 9.55 11.50 -9.33
C PHE A 54 8.93 11.81 -10.70
N SER A 55 9.49 12.80 -11.40
CA SER A 55 9.06 13.19 -12.73
C SER A 55 10.06 12.69 -13.78
N TYR A 56 9.59 12.44 -15.00
CA TYR A 56 10.47 12.05 -16.10
C TYR A 56 11.54 13.13 -16.41
N SER A 57 11.22 14.40 -16.19
CA SER A 57 12.15 15.53 -16.33
C SER A 57 13.34 15.48 -15.37
N ASP A 58 13.27 14.69 -14.29
CA ASP A 58 14.37 14.51 -13.34
C ASP A 58 15.42 13.51 -13.84
N SER A 59 15.32 13.04 -15.08
CA SER A 59 16.22 12.04 -15.68
C SER A 59 16.70 12.45 -17.07
N THR A 60 17.86 11.94 -17.49
CA THR A 60 18.43 12.20 -18.83
C THR A 60 17.81 11.34 -19.93
N GLY A 61 16.99 10.35 -19.57
CA GLY A 61 16.32 9.49 -20.53
C GLY A 61 15.54 8.34 -19.88
N PRO A 62 14.84 7.52 -20.69
CA PRO A 62 13.87 6.56 -20.19
C PRO A 62 14.51 5.40 -19.42
N ARG A 63 15.73 5.02 -19.79
CA ARG A 63 16.47 3.97 -19.08
C ARG A 63 16.86 4.43 -17.67
N GLU A 64 17.34 5.66 -17.53
CA GLU A 64 17.68 6.24 -16.23
C GLU A 64 16.44 6.48 -15.38
N ALA A 65 15.35 7.00 -15.97
CA ALA A 65 14.07 7.15 -15.29
C ALA A 65 13.59 5.85 -14.65
N LEU A 66 13.62 4.75 -15.43
CA LEU A 66 13.22 3.43 -14.95
C LEU A 66 14.16 2.90 -13.85
N SER A 67 15.47 3.03 -14.03
CA SER A 67 16.45 2.64 -13.00
C SER A 67 16.20 3.40 -11.69
N ARG A 68 15.97 4.71 -11.77
CA ARG A 68 15.73 5.54 -10.59
C ARG A 68 14.41 5.19 -9.89
N LEU A 69 13.35 4.93 -10.64
CA LEU A 69 12.08 4.44 -10.09
C LEU A 69 12.26 3.10 -9.36
N ARG A 70 13.05 2.16 -9.93
CA ARG A 70 13.35 0.88 -9.27
C ARG A 70 14.09 1.09 -7.95
N GLU A 71 15.12 1.93 -7.92
CA GLU A 71 15.87 2.24 -6.69
C GLU A 71 14.97 2.83 -5.59
N LEU A 72 14.12 3.79 -5.95
CA LEU A 72 13.17 4.41 -5.01
C LEU A 72 12.13 3.40 -4.53
N CYS A 73 11.65 2.53 -5.41
CA CYS A 73 10.73 1.45 -5.06
C CYS A 73 11.35 0.45 -4.08
N CYS A 74 12.60 0.04 -4.28
CA CYS A 74 13.30 -0.85 -3.34
C CYS A 74 13.51 -0.17 -1.99
N GLN A 75 13.88 1.11 -1.95
CA GLN A 75 14.04 1.85 -0.69
C GLN A 75 12.71 2.04 0.05
N TRP A 76 11.59 2.17 -0.68
CA TRP A 76 10.26 2.26 -0.09
C TRP A 76 9.76 0.89 0.40
N LEU A 77 9.71 -0.11 -0.47
CA LEU A 77 9.07 -1.41 -0.19
C LEU A 77 10.00 -2.41 0.47
N ARG A 78 11.32 -2.19 0.42
CA ARG A 78 12.38 -3.00 1.05
C ARG A 78 12.16 -4.52 0.88
N PRO A 79 12.11 -5.03 -0.37
CA PRO A 79 11.84 -6.44 -0.65
C PRO A 79 12.89 -7.39 -0.06
N GLU A 80 14.04 -6.88 0.39
CA GLU A 80 15.07 -7.64 1.07
C GLU A 80 14.67 -8.06 2.49
N VAL A 81 13.71 -7.34 3.11
CA VAL A 81 13.24 -7.62 4.49
C VAL A 81 11.74 -7.87 4.57
N HIS A 82 10.95 -7.39 3.61
CA HIS A 82 9.50 -7.59 3.59
C HIS A 82 9.09 -8.77 2.71
N SER A 83 8.17 -9.60 3.23
CA SER A 83 7.49 -10.62 2.43
C SER A 83 6.58 -9.98 1.39
N LYS A 84 6.15 -10.78 0.41
CA LYS A 84 5.18 -10.33 -0.60
C LYS A 84 3.89 -9.80 0.05
N GLU A 85 3.39 -10.50 1.06
CA GLU A 85 2.19 -10.13 1.79
C GLU A 85 2.38 -8.79 2.50
N GLN A 86 3.52 -8.60 3.17
CA GLN A 86 3.86 -7.31 3.81
C GLN A 86 3.93 -6.17 2.79
N ILE A 87 4.52 -6.40 1.61
CA ILE A 87 4.55 -5.41 0.53
C ILE A 87 3.13 -5.07 0.07
N LEU A 88 2.26 -6.06 -0.09
CA LEU A 88 0.87 -5.82 -0.46
C LEU A 88 0.15 -4.98 0.61
N GLU A 89 0.35 -5.28 1.89
CA GLU A 89 -0.22 -4.49 2.99
C GLU A 89 0.26 -3.02 2.97
N LEU A 90 1.52 -2.77 2.63
CA LEU A 90 2.01 -1.39 2.47
C LEU A 90 1.31 -0.64 1.33
N LEU A 91 1.01 -1.33 0.23
CA LEU A 91 0.26 -0.76 -0.89
C LEU A 91 -1.22 -0.54 -0.53
N VAL A 92 -1.82 -1.46 0.22
CA VAL A 92 -3.18 -1.31 0.75
C VAL A 92 -3.24 -0.11 1.69
N LEU A 93 -2.29 0.02 2.62
CA LEU A 93 -2.18 1.17 3.50
C LEU A 93 -2.07 2.48 2.72
N GLU A 94 -1.18 2.55 1.72
CA GLU A 94 -1.07 3.75 0.87
C GLU A 94 -2.43 4.13 0.25
N GLN A 95 -3.14 3.14 -0.29
CA GLN A 95 -4.44 3.36 -0.91
C GLN A 95 -5.52 3.74 0.11
N PHE A 96 -5.51 3.11 1.29
CA PHE A 96 -6.43 3.41 2.39
C PHE A 96 -6.28 4.86 2.84
N LEU A 97 -5.04 5.31 3.07
CA LEU A 97 -4.76 6.71 3.42
C LEU A 97 -5.16 7.68 2.30
N ALA A 98 -5.08 7.27 1.04
CA ALA A 98 -5.43 8.10 -0.10
C ALA A 98 -6.94 8.33 -0.28
N ILE A 99 -7.79 7.41 0.19
CA ILE A 99 -9.26 7.53 0.09
C ILE A 99 -9.91 8.25 1.28
N LEU A 100 -9.15 8.51 2.35
CA LEU A 100 -9.66 9.25 3.50
C LEU A 100 -10.02 10.71 3.12
N PRO A 101 -11.06 11.29 3.73
CA PRO A 101 -11.32 12.73 3.68
C PRO A 101 -10.08 13.54 4.10
N GLU A 102 -9.94 14.76 3.58
CA GLU A 102 -8.72 15.58 3.75
C GLU A 102 -8.36 15.81 5.23
N GLU A 103 -9.36 16.01 6.08
CA GLU A 103 -9.18 16.24 7.52
C GLU A 103 -8.60 15.02 8.22
N LEU A 104 -9.17 13.83 7.95
CA LEU A 104 -8.70 12.57 8.51
C LEU A 104 -7.34 12.17 7.92
N GLN A 105 -7.15 12.42 6.63
CA GLN A 105 -5.89 12.14 5.95
C GLN A 105 -4.74 12.95 6.56
N ALA A 106 -4.94 14.24 6.84
CA ALA A 106 -3.94 15.08 7.50
C ALA A 106 -3.59 14.54 8.89
N TRP A 107 -4.61 14.21 9.68
CA TRP A 107 -4.44 13.69 11.05
C TRP A 107 -3.71 12.34 11.07
N VAL A 108 -4.11 11.37 10.24
CA VAL A 108 -3.45 10.05 10.21
C VAL A 108 -2.00 10.17 9.69
N ARG A 109 -1.72 11.07 8.75
CA ARG A 109 -0.35 11.31 8.26
C ARG A 109 0.59 11.89 9.32
N GLU A 110 0.07 12.66 10.27
CA GLU A 110 0.88 13.15 11.40
C GLU A 110 1.31 12.00 12.31
N HIS A 111 0.45 11.00 12.48
CA HIS A 111 0.69 9.87 13.37
C HIS A 111 1.40 8.67 12.73
N ARG A 112 1.38 8.56 11.40
CA ARG A 112 2.24 7.66 10.61
C ARG A 112 2.07 6.17 10.94
N PRO A 113 0.89 5.61 10.68
CA PRO A 113 0.69 4.18 10.87
C PRO A 113 1.65 3.36 9.99
N GLU A 114 2.17 2.27 10.53
CA GLU A 114 3.05 1.33 9.83
C GLU A 114 2.25 0.32 8.98
N ASN A 115 0.99 0.07 9.34
CA ASN A 115 0.09 -0.87 8.67
C ASN A 115 -1.39 -0.40 8.70
N GLY A 116 -2.25 -1.11 7.95
CA GLY A 116 -3.67 -0.80 7.83
C GLY A 116 -4.43 -0.87 9.16
N GLU A 117 -4.22 -1.94 9.93
CA GLU A 117 -4.85 -2.11 11.25
C GLU A 117 -4.54 -0.96 12.20
N GLU A 118 -3.28 -0.51 12.27
CA GLU A 118 -2.91 0.63 13.09
C GLU A 118 -3.67 1.89 12.64
N ALA A 119 -3.72 2.17 11.34
CA ALA A 119 -4.47 3.31 10.81
C ALA A 119 -5.97 3.26 11.19
N VAL A 120 -6.57 2.05 11.18
CA VAL A 120 -7.98 1.86 11.57
C VAL A 120 -8.17 2.10 13.06
N ILE A 121 -7.33 1.52 13.93
CA ILE A 121 -7.42 1.71 15.38
C ILE A 121 -7.38 3.20 15.71
N MET A 122 -6.45 3.94 15.10
CA MET A 122 -6.31 5.37 15.30
C MET A 122 -7.57 6.16 14.89
N LEU A 123 -8.18 5.82 13.75
CA LEU A 123 -9.41 6.47 13.29
C LEU A 123 -10.61 6.15 14.17
N GLU A 124 -10.73 4.90 14.64
CA GLU A 124 -11.80 4.50 15.57
C GLU A 124 -11.66 5.17 16.94
N GLU A 125 -10.43 5.37 17.42
CA GLU A 125 -10.17 6.12 18.66
C GLU A 125 -10.57 7.59 18.50
N LEU A 126 -10.19 8.22 17.38
CA LEU A 126 -10.60 9.58 17.07
C LEU A 126 -12.13 9.73 16.98
N GLU A 127 -12.82 8.78 16.34
CA GLU A 127 -14.28 8.78 16.25
C GLU A 127 -14.93 8.72 17.64
N LYS A 128 -14.43 7.86 18.54
CA LYS A 128 -14.91 7.79 19.93
C LYS A 128 -14.69 9.10 20.69
N GLU A 129 -13.52 9.73 20.55
CA GLU A 129 -13.24 11.02 21.19
C GLU A 129 -14.20 12.12 20.71
N LEU A 130 -14.60 12.09 19.44
CA LEU A 130 -15.56 13.04 18.87
C LEU A 130 -17.01 12.75 19.29
N GLU A 131 -17.35 11.48 19.56
CA GLU A 131 -18.67 11.07 20.08
C GLU A 131 -18.83 11.30 21.59
N GLU A 132 -17.73 11.41 22.34
CA GLU A 132 -17.73 11.70 23.77
C GLU A 132 -17.74 13.21 24.11
N PRO A 133 -18.87 13.92 23.88
CA PRO A 133 -19.20 14.99 24.82
C PRO A 133 -20.72 15.12 25.08
N ARG A 134 -21.36 14.23 25.88
CA ARG A 134 -22.71 14.48 26.47
C ARG A 134 -23.11 13.75 27.79
N GLN A 135 -22.21 13.10 28.54
CA GLN A 135 -22.63 12.40 29.79
C GLN A 135 -22.09 12.98 31.11
N GLN A 136 -21.50 14.17 31.11
CA GLN A 136 -21.10 14.87 32.34
C GLN A 136 -21.69 16.28 32.46
N GLU A 137 -22.98 16.45 32.18
CA GLU A 137 -23.72 17.65 32.60
C GLU A 137 -25.16 17.32 33.02
N PHE A 138 -25.36 16.48 34.04
CA PHE A 138 -26.57 16.51 34.88
C PHE A 138 -26.26 15.97 36.28
N SER A 139 -25.48 16.73 37.05
CA SER A 139 -25.57 16.65 38.51
C SER A 139 -25.39 18.05 39.09
N ALA A 140 -26.27 18.96 38.70
CA ALA A 140 -26.57 20.14 39.49
C ALA A 140 -28.05 20.11 39.90
N CYS A 141 -28.24 20.26 41.20
CA CYS A 141 -29.48 20.53 41.92
C CYS A 141 -30.41 19.34 42.26
N VAL A 142 -30.26 18.84 43.49
CA VAL A 142 -31.43 18.78 44.38
C VAL A 142 -31.10 19.60 45.62
N CYS A 143 -31.60 20.83 45.65
CA CYS A 143 -31.91 21.51 46.91
C CYS A 143 -33.11 20.79 47.54
N SER A 144 -32.98 20.31 48.76
CA SER A 144 -34.09 19.95 49.66
C SER A 144 -33.53 20.08 51.08
N GLU A 145 -33.72 21.24 51.71
CA GLU A 145 -34.79 21.60 52.67
C GLU A 145 -34.28 21.51 54.12
#